data_AF-A0A1M4PLH4-F1
#
_entry.id   AF-A0A1M4PLH4-F1
#
_cell.length_a   1.000
_cell.length_b   1.000
_cell.length_c   1.000
_cell.angle_alpha   90.00
_cell.angle_beta   90.00
_cell.angle_gamma   90.00
#
_symmetry.space_group_name_H-M   'P 1'
#
loop_
_entity.id
_entity.type
_entity.pdbx_description
1 polymer ?
#
loop_
_entity_poly.entity_id
_entity_poly.type
_entity_poly.pdbx_seq_one_letter_code
_entity_poly.pdbx_strand_id
1 'polypeptide(L)'
;MIRLRTPLTQEKLKDLKMGDEVSITGTIYTARDAAHERLVKLLEEGKELPIEMKDQIIYYVGPSPAKPGEVIGAAGPTTSYRMDPYTPQLLDAGLKGMIGK
;
A
#
# COMPACT_ATOMS: atom_id res chain seq x y z
N MET A 1 14.40 -6.12 -14.22
CA MET A 1 13.66 -5.02 -13.58
C MET A 1 12.49 -4.54 -14.47
N ILE A 2 11.26 -4.82 -14.05
CA ILE A 2 9.99 -4.39 -14.66
C ILE A 2 9.61 -3.01 -14.12
N ARG A 3 9.09 -2.12 -14.97
CA ARG A 3 8.70 -0.76 -14.57
C ARG A 3 7.18 -0.64 -14.52
N LEU A 4 6.64 -0.38 -13.34
CA LEU A 4 5.22 -0.21 -13.07
C LEU A 4 4.89 1.25 -12.77
N ARG A 5 3.72 1.69 -13.23
CA ARG A 5 3.19 3.02 -12.94
C ARG A 5 1.80 2.92 -12.33
N THR A 6 1.57 3.64 -11.24
CA THR A 6 0.25 3.68 -10.59
C THR A 6 -0.75 4.49 -11.45
N PRO A 7 -2.06 4.19 -11.39
CA PRO A 7 -2.70 3.10 -10.63
C PRO A 7 -2.35 1.72 -11.17
N LEU A 8 -2.32 0.73 -10.28
CA LEU A 8 -1.79 -0.62 -10.49
C LEU A 8 -2.81 -1.57 -11.15
N THR A 9 -3.40 -1.16 -12.28
CA THR A 9 -4.50 -1.90 -12.92
C THR A 9 -4.16 -3.38 -13.20
N GLN A 10 -5.19 -4.24 -13.22
CA GLN A 10 -5.03 -5.68 -13.47
C GLN A 10 -4.23 -5.99 -14.75
N GLU A 11 -4.43 -5.22 -15.80
CA GLU A 11 -3.71 -5.37 -17.07
C GLU A 11 -2.20 -5.18 -16.92
N LYS A 12 -1.76 -4.24 -16.07
CA LYS A 12 -0.33 -3.97 -15.82
C LYS A 12 0.35 -5.07 -15.00
N LEU A 13 -0.44 -5.93 -14.35
CA LEU A 13 0.05 -6.98 -13.44
C LEU A 13 -0.03 -8.38 -14.01
N LYS A 14 -0.77 -8.57 -15.11
CA LYS A 14 -1.08 -9.90 -15.65
C LYS A 14 0.16 -10.77 -15.95
N ASP A 15 1.29 -10.13 -16.24
CA ASP A 15 2.53 -10.79 -16.63
C ASP A 15 3.54 -10.91 -15.48
N LEU A 16 3.25 -10.36 -14.29
CA LEU A 16 4.14 -10.43 -13.13
C LEU A 16 4.22 -11.84 -12.56
N LYS A 17 5.43 -12.23 -12.17
CA LYS A 17 5.74 -13.51 -11.56
C LYS A 17 6.51 -13.32 -10.26
N MET A 18 6.43 -14.33 -9.39
CA MET A 18 7.26 -14.39 -8.20
C MET A 18 8.74 -14.30 -8.58
N GLY A 19 9.49 -13.46 -7.85
CA GLY A 19 10.92 -13.25 -8.09
C GLY A 19 11.22 -12.11 -9.08
N ASP A 20 10.21 -11.53 -9.73
CA ASP A 20 10.40 -10.37 -10.57
C ASP A 20 10.85 -9.15 -9.75
N GLU A 21 11.91 -8.52 -10.20
CA GLU A 21 12.34 -7.23 -9.68
C GLU A 21 11.51 -6.12 -10.31
N VAL A 22 10.86 -5.29 -9.49
CA VAL A 22 9.95 -4.23 -9.93
C VAL A 22 10.42 -2.85 -9.46
N SER A 23 10.20 -1.84 -10.30
CA SER A 23 10.33 -0.42 -9.95
C SER A 23 8.98 0.24 -10.13
N ILE A 24 8.49 0.92 -9.08
CA ILE A 24 7.18 1.57 -9.07
C ILE A 24 7.38 3.09 -9.16
N THR A 25 6.63 3.75 -10.05
CA THR A 25 6.63 5.21 -10.19
C THR A 25 5.20 5.75 -10.14
N GLY A 26 4.95 6.72 -9.27
CA GLY A 26 3.66 7.39 -9.13
C GLY A 26 3.26 7.52 -7.65
N THR A 27 1.98 7.76 -7.42
CA THR A 27 1.43 7.88 -6.06
C THR A 27 1.22 6.51 -5.44
N ILE A 28 1.64 6.36 -4.18
CA ILE A 28 1.35 5.23 -3.30
C ILE A 28 0.98 5.79 -1.92
N TYR A 29 0.23 5.04 -1.12
CA TYR A 29 -0.15 5.45 0.22
C TYR A 29 0.69 4.71 1.26
N THR A 30 0.92 5.34 2.41
CA THR A 30 1.58 4.68 3.54
C THR A 30 0.56 4.37 4.61
N ALA A 31 0.49 3.12 5.07
CA ALA A 31 -0.35 2.74 6.19
C ALA A 31 0.25 1.55 6.94
N ARG A 32 0.01 1.49 8.24
CA ARG A 32 0.40 0.37 9.11
C ARG A 32 -0.78 0.02 10.03
N ASP A 33 -0.50 -0.62 11.15
CA ASP A 33 -1.42 -1.16 12.15
C ASP A 33 -2.67 -0.27 12.38
N ALA A 34 -2.52 0.92 12.99
CA ALA A 34 -3.66 1.79 13.34
C ALA A 34 -4.45 2.34 12.12
N ALA A 35 -3.78 2.52 10.99
CA ALA A 35 -4.44 2.98 9.78
C ALA A 35 -5.27 1.85 9.15
N HIS A 36 -4.77 0.61 9.13
CA HIS A 36 -5.51 -0.55 8.64
C HIS A 36 -6.74 -0.81 9.50
N GLU A 37 -6.59 -0.79 10.83
CA GLU A 37 -7.69 -0.94 11.77
C GLU A 37 -8.79 0.10 11.52
N ARG A 38 -8.42 1.38 11.35
CA ARG A 38 -9.39 2.43 11.04
C ARG A 38 -10.08 2.24 9.68
N LEU A 39 -9.34 1.86 8.64
CA LEU A 39 -9.91 1.65 7.30
C LEU A 39 -10.90 0.48 7.30
N VAL A 40 -10.54 -0.63 7.94
CA VAL A 40 -11.42 -1.80 8.06
C VAL A 40 -12.66 -1.46 8.87
N LYS A 41 -12.53 -0.76 10.00
CA LYS A 41 -13.67 -0.31 10.79
C LYS A 41 -14.65 0.55 9.98
N LEU A 42 -14.14 1.43 9.11
CA LEU A 42 -15.00 2.23 8.22
C LEU A 42 -15.76 1.34 7.22
N LEU A 43 -15.10 0.32 6.65
CA LEU A 43 -15.76 -0.64 5.76
C LEU A 43 -16.85 -1.43 6.47
N GLU A 44 -16.59 -1.89 7.69
CA GLU A 44 -17.56 -2.61 8.52
C GLU A 44 -18.77 -1.75 8.90
N GLU A 45 -18.55 -0.46 9.13
CA GLU A 45 -19.61 0.52 9.38
C GLU A 45 -20.33 0.98 8.10
N GLY A 46 -19.96 0.46 6.92
CA GLY A 46 -20.53 0.86 5.63
C GLY A 46 -20.23 2.31 5.23
N LYS A 47 -19.17 2.90 5.78
CA LYS A 47 -18.77 4.29 5.53
C LYS A 47 -17.77 4.37 4.38
N GLU A 48 -17.75 5.54 3.74
CA GLU A 48 -16.76 5.82 2.70
C GLU A 48 -15.34 5.86 3.27
N LEU A 49 -14.39 5.31 2.50
CA LEU A 49 -12.97 5.39 2.83
C LEU A 49 -12.43 6.80 2.55
N PRO A 50 -11.45 7.28 3.33
CA PRO A 50 -10.83 8.59 3.12
C PRO A 50 -9.94 8.65 1.86
N ILE A 51 -9.74 7.51 1.19
CA ILE A 51 -8.98 7.37 -0.06
C ILE A 51 -9.71 6.40 -0.99
N GLU A 52 -9.60 6.63 -2.29
CA GLU A 52 -10.06 5.66 -3.29
C GLU A 52 -9.09 4.47 -3.29
N MET A 53 -9.54 3.31 -2.82
CA MET A 53 -8.69 2.13 -2.63
C MET A 53 -8.37 1.39 -3.93
N LYS A 54 -9.24 1.54 -4.94
CA LYS A 54 -9.15 0.81 -6.21
C LYS A 54 -7.81 1.03 -6.91
N ASP A 55 -7.16 -0.08 -7.26
CA ASP A 55 -5.88 -0.12 -7.99
C ASP A 55 -4.72 0.61 -7.26
N GLN A 56 -4.85 0.85 -5.95
CA GLN A 56 -3.82 1.51 -5.16
C GLN A 56 -2.81 0.54 -4.56
N ILE A 57 -1.72 1.13 -4.08
CA ILE A 57 -0.66 0.44 -3.35
C ILE A 57 -0.59 1.02 -1.94
N ILE A 58 -0.55 0.14 -0.94
CA ILE A 58 -0.21 0.51 0.43
C ILE A 58 1.23 0.06 0.73
N TYR A 59 2.07 1.02 1.08
CA TYR A 59 3.40 0.79 1.61
C TYR A 59 3.37 0.75 3.14
N TYR A 60 3.76 -0.39 3.70
CA TYR A 60 3.85 -0.63 5.13
C TYR A 60 5.08 0.07 5.72
N VAL A 61 4.94 1.35 6.01
CA VAL A 61 6.03 2.20 6.52
C VAL A 61 5.53 3.25 7.51
N GLY A 62 6.38 3.57 8.47
CA GLY A 62 6.26 4.77 9.31
C GLY A 62 7.55 5.57 9.12
N PRO A 63 7.58 6.58 8.23
CA PRO A 63 8.81 7.31 7.96
C PRO A 63 9.29 8.06 9.21
N SER A 64 10.60 8.10 9.40
CA SER A 64 11.20 8.98 10.41
C SER A 64 11.04 10.47 10.02
N PRO A 65 11.24 11.41 10.94
CA PRO A 65 11.22 12.83 10.62
C PRO A 65 12.21 13.19 9.50
N ALA A 66 11.79 14.05 8.58
CA ALA A 66 12.64 14.55 7.51
C ALA A 66 13.74 15.46 8.09
N LYS A 67 14.95 15.37 7.54
CA LYS A 67 16.03 16.33 7.83
C LYS A 67 15.75 17.65 7.09
N PRO A 68 16.34 18.78 7.51
CA PRO A 68 16.20 20.04 6.78
C PRO A 68 16.59 19.89 5.31
N GLY A 69 15.71 20.30 4.40
CA GLY A 69 15.90 20.20 2.95
C GLY A 69 15.47 18.86 2.32
N GLU A 70 15.11 17.86 3.12
CA GLU A 70 14.64 16.56 2.64
C GLU A 70 13.10 16.48 2.63
N VAL A 71 12.54 15.78 1.64
CA VAL A 71 11.09 15.62 1.49
C VAL A 71 10.49 14.57 2.43
N ILE A 72 11.29 13.61 2.88
CA ILE A 72 10.87 12.51 3.77
C ILE A 72 12.09 12.00 4.54
N GLY A 73 11.89 11.53 5.78
CA GLY A 73 12.94 10.81 6.49
C GLY A 73 13.11 9.39 5.98
N ALA A 74 13.96 8.60 6.65
CA ALA A 74 14.13 7.19 6.34
C ALA A 74 12.78 6.46 6.39
N ALA A 75 12.46 5.76 5.29
CA ALA A 75 11.19 5.10 5.05
C ALA A 75 11.44 3.63 4.72
N GLY A 76 11.92 2.85 5.70
CA GLY A 76 12.11 1.40 5.56
C GLY A 76 10.82 0.61 5.85
N PRO A 77 10.61 -0.55 5.21
CA PRO A 77 9.40 -1.35 5.41
C PRO A 77 9.29 -1.90 6.84
N THR A 78 8.05 -2.08 7.30
CA THR A 78 7.73 -2.89 8.49
C THR A 78 7.29 -4.30 8.11
N THR A 79 7.23 -5.18 9.11
CA THR A 79 6.70 -6.55 9.01
C THR A 79 5.29 -6.57 8.43
N SER A 80 5.09 -7.25 7.30
CA SER A 80 3.83 -7.35 6.57
C SER A 80 2.78 -8.17 7.31
N TYR A 81 3.19 -9.25 7.98
CA TYR A 81 2.31 -10.18 8.69
C TYR A 81 1.32 -9.51 9.66
N ARG A 82 1.70 -8.36 10.25
CA ARG A 82 0.80 -7.63 11.16
C ARG A 82 -0.44 -7.05 10.48
N MET A 83 -0.44 -6.93 9.16
CA MET A 83 -1.56 -6.42 8.37
C MET A 83 -2.44 -7.53 7.80
N ASP A 84 -2.06 -8.80 7.95
CA ASP A 84 -2.81 -9.96 7.43
C ASP A 84 -4.27 -10.01 7.91
N PRO A 85 -4.62 -9.67 9.18
CA PRO A 85 -6.01 -9.67 9.63
C PRO A 85 -6.91 -8.68 8.87
N TYR A 86 -6.34 -7.59 8.36
CA TYR A 86 -7.08 -6.51 7.69
C TYR A 86 -7.07 -6.66 6.16
N THR A 87 -6.05 -7.36 5.63
CA THR A 87 -5.74 -7.40 4.21
C THR A 87 -6.90 -7.92 3.35
N PRO A 88 -7.63 -9.01 3.71
CA PRO A 88 -8.74 -9.50 2.89
C PRO A 88 -9.81 -8.42 2.60
N GLN A 89 -10.27 -7.70 3.63
CA GLN A 89 -11.28 -6.65 3.45
C GLN A 89 -10.77 -5.48 2.60
N LEU A 90 -9.49 -5.13 2.70
CA LEU A 90 -8.91 -4.07 1.87
C LEU A 90 -8.74 -4.52 0.42
N LEU A 91 -8.39 -5.79 0.17
CA LEU A 91 -8.36 -6.37 -1.17
C LEU A 91 -9.75 -6.38 -1.82
N ASP A 92 -10.78 -6.75 -1.06
CA ASP A 92 -12.18 -6.68 -1.51
C ASP A 92 -12.61 -5.24 -1.84
N ALA A 93 -12.11 -4.26 -1.08
CA ALA A 93 -12.31 -2.83 -1.35
C ALA A 93 -11.50 -2.30 -2.55
N GLY A 94 -10.66 -3.12 -3.17
CA GLY A 94 -9.93 -2.79 -4.41
C GLY A 94 -8.44 -2.53 -4.25
N LEU A 95 -7.87 -2.73 -3.05
CA LEU A 95 -6.42 -2.65 -2.83
C LEU A 95 -5.72 -3.64 -3.77
N LYS A 96 -4.63 -3.19 -4.40
CA LYS A 96 -4.03 -3.96 -5.49
C LYS A 96 -2.57 -4.31 -5.27
N GLY A 97 -1.84 -3.50 -4.52
CA GLY A 97 -0.46 -3.77 -4.17
C GLY A 97 -0.17 -3.49 -2.69
N MET A 98 0.75 -4.27 -2.12
CA MET A 98 1.24 -4.08 -0.76
C MET A 98 2.77 -4.16 -0.80
N ILE A 99 3.45 -3.24 -0.13
CA ILE A 99 4.91 -3.24 -0.01
C ILE A 99 5.26 -3.37 1.47
N GLY A 100 6.08 -4.35 1.84
CA GLY A 100 6.51 -4.60 3.21
C GLY A 100 7.65 -5.61 3.27
N LYS A 101 7.94 -6.15 4.45
CA LYS A 101 8.97 -7.18 4.65
C LYS A 101 8.52 -8.30 5.58
#